data_AF-A0A3A1YK53-F1
#
_entry.id   AF-A0A3A1YK53-F1
#
_cell.length_a   1.000
_cell.length_b   1.000
_cell.length_c   1.000
_cell.angle_alpha   90.00
_cell.angle_beta   90.00
_cell.angle_gamma   90.00
#
_symmetry.space_group_name_H-M   'P 1'
#
loop_
_entity.id
_entity.type
_entity.pdbx_description
1 polymer ?
#
loop_
_entity_poly.entity_id
_entity_poly.type
_entity_poly.pdbx_seq_one_letter_code
_entity_poly.pdbx_strand_id
1 'polypeptide(L)' 'MYSCTIVQKDVLIDLVAYAQAFLGKRLPLPLNEDQVLLAKIRNKIYRTSYKDLDYKLLVEQIKGIIDKYKHLPQLP' A
#
# COMPACT_ATOMS: atom_id res chain seq x y z
N MET A 1 10.00 -5.01 19.27
CA MET A 1 10.32 -3.63 18.88
C MET A 1 10.31 -3.58 17.36
N TYR A 2 9.28 -3.00 16.75
CA TYR A 2 9.17 -2.93 15.29
C TYR A 2 9.93 -1.69 14.81
N SER A 3 11.24 -1.83 14.59
CA SER A 3 12.05 -0.72 14.09
C SER A 3 12.20 -0.85 12.58
N CYS A 4 11.44 -0.05 11.82
CA CYS A 4 11.76 0.25 10.42
C CYS A 4 13.06 1.08 10.37
N THR A 5 13.80 1.04 9.28
CA THR A 5 14.80 2.07 8.95
C THR A 5 14.13 3.22 8.17
N ILE A 6 14.80 4.36 8.05
CA ILE A 6 14.31 5.46 7.21
C ILE A 6 14.13 5.01 5.76
N VAL A 7 15.09 4.26 5.22
CA VAL A 7 15.04 3.69 3.87
C VAL A 7 13.87 2.71 3.69
N GLN A 8 13.60 1.89 4.70
CA GLN A 8 12.45 0.99 4.67
C GLN A 8 11.12 1.76 4.69
N LYS A 9 11.05 2.91 5.37
CA LYS A 9 9.86 3.79 5.26
C LYS A 9 9.70 4.35 3.84
N ASP A 10 10.78 4.75 3.18
CA ASP A 10 10.73 5.21 1.78
C ASP A 10 10.22 4.10 0.85
N VAL A 11 10.72 2.86 1.03
CA VAL A 11 10.23 1.70 0.28
C VAL A 11 8.73 1.45 0.51
N LEU A 12 8.22 1.65 1.74
CA LEU A 12 6.79 1.54 2.01
C LEU A 12 5.96 2.63 1.30
N ILE A 13 6.50 3.85 1.22
CA ILE A 13 5.86 4.96 0.48
C ILE A 13 5.75 4.61 -1.01
N ASP A 14 6.83 4.11 -1.59
CA ASP A 14 6.86 3.71 -3.00
C ASP A 14 5.93 2.53 -3.26
N LEU A 15 5.95 1.53 -2.37
CA LEU A 15 5.12 0.33 -2.50
C LEU A 15 3.61 0.66 -2.43
N VAL A 16 3.18 1.51 -1.50
CA VAL A 16 1.77 1.90 -1.40
C VAL A 16 1.34 2.78 -2.59
N ALA A 17 2.21 3.67 -3.08
CA ALA A 17 1.94 4.47 -4.27
C ALA A 17 1.79 3.59 -5.52
N TYR A 18 2.70 2.61 -5.70
CA TYR A 18 2.58 1.59 -6.73
C TYR A 18 1.26 0.83 -6.64
N ALA A 19 0.90 0.35 -5.44
CA ALA A 19 -0.34 -0.40 -5.24
C ALA A 19 -1.59 0.41 -5.62
N GLN A 20 -1.63 1.70 -5.22
CA GLN A 20 -2.74 2.60 -5.56
C GLN A 20 -2.86 2.79 -7.08
N ALA A 21 -1.75 3.02 -7.78
CA ALA A 21 -1.74 3.14 -9.24
C ALA A 21 -2.10 1.82 -9.93
N PHE A 22 -1.59 0.70 -9.42
CA PHE A 22 -1.86 -0.64 -9.94
C PHE A 22 -3.35 -1.01 -9.87
N LEU A 23 -4.00 -0.72 -8.75
CA LEU A 23 -5.46 -0.90 -8.57
C LEU A 23 -6.25 0.12 -9.38
N GLY A 24 -5.82 1.38 -9.45
CA GLY A 24 -6.50 2.42 -10.23
C GLY A 24 -6.60 2.11 -11.72
N LYS A 25 -5.65 1.32 -12.25
CA LYS A 25 -5.70 0.80 -13.63
C LYS A 25 -6.57 -0.44 -13.80
N ARG A 26 -7.14 -1.03 -12.75
CA ARG A 26 -7.86 -2.32 -12.80
C ARG A 26 -9.27 -2.26 -12.23
N LEU A 27 -9.52 -1.32 -11.32
CA LEU A 27 -10.75 -1.21 -10.59
C LEU A 27 -11.45 0.10 -10.96
N PRO A 28 -12.75 0.05 -11.32
CA PRO A 28 -13.51 1.24 -11.65
C PRO A 28 -13.79 2.08 -10.39
N LEU A 29 -14.27 3.30 -10.60
CA LEU A 29 -14.88 4.09 -9.52
C LEU A 29 -16.34 3.64 -9.30
N PRO A 30 -16.88 3.80 -8.07
CA PRO A 30 -16.27 4.39 -6.87
C PRO A 30 -15.22 3.48 -6.20
N LEU A 31 -14.39 4.05 -5.30
CA LEU A 31 -13.35 3.29 -4.61
C LEU A 31 -13.95 2.21 -3.71
N ASN A 32 -13.42 0.99 -3.84
CA ASN A 32 -13.77 -0.12 -2.95
C ASN A 32 -13.01 -0.08 -1.63
N GLU A 33 -13.33 -1.02 -0.73
CA GLU A 33 -12.75 -1.10 0.61
C GLU A 33 -11.22 -1.23 0.60
N ASP A 34 -10.65 -2.00 -0.33
CA ASP A 34 -9.20 -2.20 -0.44
C ASP A 34 -8.48 -0.94 -0.94
N GLN A 35 -9.07 -0.21 -1.89
CA GLN A 35 -8.55 1.08 -2.34
C GLN A 35 -8.57 2.12 -1.21
N VAL A 36 -9.65 2.14 -0.41
CA VAL A 36 -9.75 2.97 0.79
C VAL A 36 -8.73 2.55 1.85
N LEU A 37 -8.51 1.24 2.04
CA LEU A 37 -7.52 0.72 2.96
C LEU A 37 -6.10 1.14 2.57
N LEU A 38 -5.73 1.06 1.28
CA LEU A 38 -4.44 1.57 0.81
C LEU A 38 -4.26 3.06 1.09
N ALA A 39 -5.31 3.88 0.94
CA ALA A 39 -5.26 5.30 1.31
C ALA A 39 -5.02 5.50 2.81
N LYS A 40 -5.64 4.69 3.67
CA LYS A 40 -5.40 4.70 5.13
C LYS A 40 -3.98 4.26 5.47
N ILE A 41 -3.48 3.19 4.83
CA ILE A 41 -2.10 2.70 4.98
C ILE A 41 -1.10 3.80 4.59
N ARG A 42 -1.31 4.45 3.44
CA ARG A 42 -0.47 5.58 3.00
C ARG A 42 -0.45 6.68 4.06
N ASN A 43 -1.61 7.13 4.52
CA ASN A 43 -1.70 8.17 5.56
C ASN A 43 -0.97 7.77 6.86
N LYS A 44 -1.06 6.50 7.28
CA LYS A 44 -0.31 5.97 8.42
C LYS A 44 1.20 6.04 8.18
N ILE A 45 1.70 5.57 7.03
CA ILE A 45 3.13 5.59 6.71
C ILE A 45 3.67 7.02 6.76
N TYR A 46 2.98 8.00 6.17
CA TYR A 46 3.45 9.39 6.17
C TYR A 46 3.50 10.01 7.56
N ARG A 47 2.44 9.80 8.38
CA ARG A 47 2.28 10.47 9.69
C ARG A 47 3.06 9.82 10.83
N THR A 48 3.40 8.54 10.71
CA THR A 48 4.09 7.80 11.76
C THR A 48 5.60 7.88 11.59
N SER A 49 6.34 8.07 12.68
CA SER A 49 7.81 7.96 12.68
C SER A 49 8.24 6.59 12.18
N TYR A 50 9.32 6.52 11.40
CA TYR A 50 9.78 5.24 10.85
C TYR A 50 10.08 4.21 11.95
N LYS A 51 10.52 4.65 13.14
CA LYS A 51 10.82 3.77 14.29
C LYS A 51 9.59 3.06 14.86
N ASP A 52 8.38 3.53 14.53
CA ASP A 52 7.11 3.00 15.02
C ASP A 52 6.34 2.24 13.93
N LEU A 53 6.95 2.02 12.76
CA LEU A 53 6.36 1.28 11.66
C LEU A 53 6.81 -0.19 11.68
N ASP A 54 5.85 -1.10 11.58
CA ASP A 54 6.11 -2.50 11.28
C ASP A 54 6.24 -2.70 9.77
N TYR A 55 7.48 -2.72 9.30
CA TYR A 55 7.80 -2.90 7.89
C TYR A 55 7.22 -4.19 7.31
N LYS A 56 7.38 -5.32 8.00
CA LYS A 56 6.99 -6.64 7.47
C LYS A 56 5.48 -6.72 7.32
N LEU A 57 4.75 -6.31 8.37
CA LEU A 57 3.29 -6.29 8.35
C LEU A 57 2.75 -5.40 7.22
N LEU A 58 3.30 -4.20 7.06
CA LEU A 58 2.85 -3.27 6.04
C LEU A 58 3.15 -3.77 4.61
N VAL A 59 4.32 -4.39 4.39
CA VAL A 59 4.65 -5.02 3.11
C VAL A 59 3.67 -6.17 2.80
N GLU A 60 3.40 -7.03 3.77
CA GLU A 60 2.46 -8.15 3.61
C GLU A 60 1.05 -7.66 3.28
N GLN A 61 0.55 -6.65 4.00
CA GLN A 61 -0.76 -6.06 3.75
C GLN A 61 -0.86 -5.46 2.34
N ILE A 62 0.13 -4.65 1.93
CA ILE A 62 0.09 -4.01 0.61
C ILE A 62 0.21 -5.05 -0.50
N LYS A 63 1.12 -6.02 -0.37
CA LYS A 63 1.28 -7.10 -1.37
C LYS A 63 0.05 -7.99 -1.45
N GLY A 64 -0.58 -8.32 -0.33
CA GLY A 64 -1.81 -9.10 -0.32
C GLY A 64 -2.94 -8.43 -1.11
N ILE A 65 -3.05 -7.10 -1.02
CA ILE A 65 -4.01 -6.34 -1.83
C ILE A 65 -3.64 -6.38 -3.31
N ILE A 66 -2.36 -6.18 -3.67
CA ILE A 66 -1.90 -6.29 -5.07
C ILE A 66 -2.22 -7.69 -5.63
N ASP A 67 -1.88 -8.73 -4.89
CA ASP A 67 -2.05 -10.12 -5.30
C ASP A 67 -3.52 -10.49 -5.51
N LYS A 68 -4.42 -9.95 -4.70
CA LYS A 68 -5.87 -10.13 -4.85
C LYS A 68 -6.37 -9.67 -6.23
N TYR A 69 -5.79 -8.60 -6.79
CA TYR A 69 -6.26 -7.99 -8.04
C TYR A 69 -5.37 -8.23 -9.25
N LYS A 70 -4.22 -8.93 -9.11
CA LYS A 70 -3.24 -9.05 -10.19
C LYS A 70 -3.71 -9.78 -11.44
N HIS A 71 -4.73 -10.63 -11.29
CA HIS A 71 -5.32 -11.39 -12.38
C HIS A 71 -6.30 -10.54 -13.22
N LEU A 72 -6.74 -9.37 -12.72
CA LEU A 72 -7.62 -8.50 -13.46
C LEU A 72 -6.86 -7.79 -14.60
N PRO A 73 -7.50 -7.65 -15.78
CA PRO A 73 -6.94 -6.87 -16.87
C PRO A 73 -6.90 -5.39 -16.49
N GLN A 74 -6.07 -4.62 -17.21
CA GLN A 74 -6.11 -3.16 -17.10
C GLN A 74 -7.39 -2.64 -17.78
N LEU A 75 -8.03 -1.68 -17.14
CA LEU A 75 -9.07 -0.86 -17.73
C LEU A 75 -8.47 -0.05 -18.89
N PRO A 76 -9.27 0.21 -19.93
CA PRO A 76 -8.85 0.99 -21.09
C PRO A 76 -8.51 2.45 -20.73
#